data_AF-A0A4Y8ZVF5-F1
#
_entry.id   AF-A0A4Y8ZVF5-F1
#
_cell.length_a   1.000
_cell.length_b   1.000
_cell.length_c   1.000
_cell.angle_alpha   90.00
_cell.angle_beta   90.00
_cell.angle_gamma   90.00
#
_symmetry.space_group_name_H-M   'P 1'
#
loop_
_entity.id
_entity.type
_entity.pdbx_description
1 polymer ?
#
loop_
_entity_poly.entity_id
_entity_poly.type
_entity_poly.pdbx_seq_one_letter_code
_entity_poly.pdbx_strand_id
1 'polypeptide(L)'
;MTGTPERLLQEVGSLPPTRFAVVDGAMFDDLPKALGALRLDHRPLYFEGADIDTIKAGPFLVRTDSYPDAVQLLTLIGERRTGVFWSSPNGMDDLYRHLRTLNLVQIALVDAPRNAADYQTVLFRHADPNVLAAMIAVMDAGQRQELLGRSPALVYSLGAVGGVRSLRAGG
;
A
#
# COMPACT_ATOMS: atom_id res chain seq x y z
N MET A 1 -12.48 19.61 -15.51
CA MET A 1 -11.28 19.32 -14.68
C MET A 1 -11.59 18.03 -13.93
N THR A 2 -10.99 16.92 -14.35
CA THR A 2 -11.21 15.60 -13.75
C THR A 2 -10.68 15.61 -12.31
N GLY A 3 -11.50 15.20 -11.35
CA GLY A 3 -11.12 15.15 -9.94
C GLY A 3 -10.03 14.12 -9.68
N THR A 4 -9.25 14.32 -8.61
CA THR A 4 -8.24 13.35 -8.15
C THR A 4 -8.78 11.92 -8.02
N PRO A 5 -10.02 11.68 -7.53
CA PRO A 5 -10.59 10.33 -7.46
C PRO A 5 -10.81 9.68 -8.84
N GLU A 6 -11.30 10.44 -9.83
CA GLU A 6 -11.53 9.95 -11.20
C GLU A 6 -10.21 9.59 -11.88
N ARG A 7 -9.19 10.43 -11.70
CA ARG A 7 -7.84 10.14 -12.19
C ARG A 7 -7.23 8.91 -11.52
N LEU A 8 -7.41 8.75 -10.21
CA LEU A 8 -6.93 7.56 -9.50
C LEU A 8 -7.62 6.30 -10.03
N LEU A 9 -8.93 6.34 -10.21
CA LEU A 9 -9.69 5.23 -10.79
C LEU A 9 -9.21 4.88 -12.20
N GLN A 10 -8.93 5.89 -13.03
CA GLN A 10 -8.37 5.69 -14.37
C GLN A 10 -6.98 5.02 -14.33
N GLU A 11 -6.09 5.48 -13.45
CA GLU A 11 -4.75 4.91 -13.29
C GLU A 11 -4.80 3.49 -12.73
N VAL A 12 -5.67 3.21 -11.77
CA VAL A 12 -5.96 1.84 -11.29
C VAL A 12 -6.51 0.98 -12.43
N GLY A 13 -7.38 1.55 -13.27
CA GLY A 13 -7.88 0.92 -14.50
C GLY A 13 -6.77 0.53 -15.48
N SER A 14 -5.66 1.29 -15.51
CA SER A 14 -4.50 1.06 -16.38
C SER A 14 -3.49 0.03 -15.85
N LEU A 15 -3.59 -0.36 -14.58
CA LEU A 15 -2.76 -1.42 -14.02
C LEU A 15 -3.03 -2.74 -14.76
N PRO A 16 -2.02 -3.62 -14.88
CA PRO A 16 -2.23 -4.98 -15.34
C PRO A 16 -3.38 -5.67 -14.58
N PRO A 17 -4.11 -6.62 -15.21
CA PRO A 17 -5.18 -7.38 -14.57
C PRO A 17 -4.72 -8.01 -13.26
N THR A 18 -5.67 -8.37 -12.39
CA THR A 18 -5.46 -8.78 -10.98
C THR A 18 -4.94 -7.64 -10.10
N ARG A 19 -5.90 -6.88 -9.57
CA ARG A 19 -5.67 -5.66 -8.80
C ARG A 19 -6.09 -5.87 -7.36
N PHE A 20 -5.28 -5.32 -6.48
CA PHE A 20 -5.50 -5.34 -5.06
C PHE A 20 -5.21 -3.95 -4.52
N ALA A 21 -5.67 -3.66 -3.31
CA ALA A 21 -5.35 -2.43 -2.62
C ALA A 21 -4.84 -2.74 -1.23
N VAL A 22 -3.92 -1.92 -0.75
CA VAL A 22 -3.50 -1.87 0.65
C VAL A 22 -4.07 -0.58 1.23
N VAL A 23 -4.89 -0.71 2.27
CA VAL A 23 -5.55 0.43 2.93
C VAL A 23 -5.15 0.44 4.40
N ASP A 24 -4.62 1.56 4.87
CA ASP A 24 -4.25 1.80 6.27
C ASP A 24 -5.52 2.11 7.10
N GLY A 25 -5.74 1.34 8.16
CA GLY A 25 -6.90 1.44 9.04
C GLY A 25 -6.88 2.64 9.99
N ALA A 26 -5.77 3.37 10.13
CA ALA A 26 -5.63 4.43 11.12
C ALA A 26 -6.61 5.61 10.94
N MET A 27 -7.19 5.75 9.74
CA MET A 27 -8.19 6.78 9.42
C MET A 27 -9.64 6.27 9.52
N PHE A 28 -9.86 5.10 10.11
CA PHE A 28 -11.16 4.46 10.27
C PHE A 28 -11.37 4.04 11.73
N ASP A 29 -12.62 4.11 12.20
CA ASP A 29 -12.98 3.56 13.52
C ASP A 29 -12.85 2.03 13.53
N ASP A 30 -13.27 1.38 12.44
CA ASP A 30 -13.21 -0.08 12.25
C ASP A 30 -13.19 -0.42 10.76
N LEU A 31 -11.99 -0.39 10.15
CA LEU A 31 -11.81 -0.68 8.72
C LEU A 31 -12.33 -2.08 8.33
N PRO A 32 -12.06 -3.18 9.08
CA PRO A 32 -12.59 -4.50 8.76
C PRO A 32 -14.11 -4.53 8.67
N LYS A 33 -14.80 -3.89 9.63
CA LYS A 33 -16.26 -3.81 9.61
C LYS A 33 -16.77 -3.06 8.39
N ALA A 34 -16.12 -1.96 8.01
CA ALA A 34 -16.50 -1.18 6.83
C ALA A 34 -16.30 -1.98 5.53
N LEU A 35 -15.17 -2.68 5.39
CA LEU A 35 -14.90 -3.56 4.24
C LEU A 35 -15.89 -4.73 4.17
N GLY A 36 -16.22 -5.33 5.32
CA GLY A 36 -17.21 -6.40 5.42
C GLY A 36 -18.63 -5.95 5.02
N ALA A 37 -19.04 -4.73 5.36
CA ALA A 37 -20.32 -4.17 4.93
C ALA A 37 -20.41 -4.02 3.41
N LEU A 38 -19.29 -3.76 2.73
CA LEU A 38 -19.17 -3.72 1.27
C LEU A 38 -18.94 -5.10 0.64
N ARG A 39 -18.84 -6.17 1.45
CA ARG A 39 -18.52 -7.53 1.00
C ARG A 39 -17.20 -7.63 0.23
N LEU A 40 -16.25 -6.74 0.53
CA LEU A 40 -14.92 -6.79 -0.04
C LEU A 40 -14.08 -7.82 0.71
N ASP A 41 -13.48 -8.75 -0.03
CA ASP A 41 -12.53 -9.69 0.56
C ASP A 41 -11.26 -8.97 1.02
N HIS A 42 -10.86 -9.21 2.26
CA HIS A 42 -9.78 -8.50 2.91
C HIS A 42 -9.07 -9.31 3.98
N ARG A 43 -7.81 -8.96 4.25
CA ARG A 43 -7.03 -9.54 5.34
C ARG A 43 -6.01 -8.57 5.94
N PRO A 44 -5.76 -8.64 7.26
CA PRO A 44 -4.79 -7.77 7.92
C PRO A 44 -3.37 -8.14 7.50
N LEU A 45 -2.53 -7.14 7.21
CA LEU A 45 -1.12 -7.35 6.88
C LEU A 45 -0.23 -7.40 8.12
N TYR A 46 -0.62 -6.76 9.21
CA TYR A 46 0.04 -6.92 10.50
C TYR A 46 -0.55 -8.15 11.20
N PHE A 47 0.32 -9.09 11.56
CA PHE A 47 -0.05 -10.16 12.49
C PHE A 47 1.20 -10.75 13.14
N GLU A 48 1.27 -10.59 14.48
CA GLU A 48 1.98 -11.37 15.50
C GLU A 48 1.74 -10.66 16.86
N GLY A 49 1.00 -11.27 17.79
CA GLY A 49 0.83 -10.79 19.18
C GLY A 49 0.08 -9.46 19.42
N ALA A 50 -0.34 -8.75 18.37
CA ALA A 50 -1.04 -7.47 18.48
C ALA A 50 -2.48 -7.61 19.00
N ASP A 51 -2.93 -6.61 19.76
CA ASP A 51 -4.32 -6.50 20.22
C ASP A 51 -5.28 -6.13 19.08
N ILE A 52 -6.58 -6.25 19.35
CA ILE A 52 -7.64 -6.06 18.35
C ILE A 52 -7.64 -4.62 17.78
N ASP A 53 -7.40 -3.62 18.60
CA ASP A 53 -7.45 -2.21 18.16
C ASP A 53 -6.25 -1.90 17.26
N THR A 54 -5.07 -2.43 17.61
CA THR A 54 -3.88 -2.36 16.74
C THR A 54 -4.12 -3.04 15.39
N ILE A 55 -4.80 -4.19 15.36
CA ILE A 55 -5.13 -4.88 14.11
C ILE A 55 -6.09 -4.04 13.27
N LYS A 56 -7.14 -3.46 13.87
CA LYS A 56 -8.13 -2.63 13.16
C LYS A 56 -7.52 -1.38 12.55
N ALA A 57 -6.58 -0.74 13.26
CA ALA A 57 -5.88 0.44 12.80
C ALA A 57 -4.73 0.11 11.81
N GLY A 58 -4.34 -1.16 11.69
CA GLY A 58 -3.30 -1.61 10.78
C GLY A 58 -3.72 -1.63 9.31
N PRO A 59 -2.78 -1.93 8.41
CA PRO A 59 -3.07 -2.02 6.99
C PRO A 59 -3.74 -3.35 6.62
N PHE A 60 -4.71 -3.27 5.72
CA PHE A 60 -5.43 -4.41 5.15
C PHE A 60 -5.14 -4.53 3.66
N LEU A 61 -4.87 -5.76 3.22
CA LEU A 61 -4.92 -6.11 1.81
C LEU A 61 -6.37 -6.40 1.42
N VAL A 62 -6.85 -5.74 0.38
CA VAL A 62 -8.23 -5.79 -0.11
C VAL A 62 -8.23 -6.20 -1.58
N ARG A 63 -9.15 -7.09 -1.96
CA ARG A 63 -9.35 -7.53 -3.35
C ARG A 63 -10.12 -6.47 -4.14
N THR A 64 -9.60 -6.08 -5.31
CA THR A 64 -10.19 -5.05 -6.19
C THR A 64 -9.99 -5.41 -7.68
N ASP A 65 -10.03 -6.70 -7.99
CA ASP A 65 -9.83 -7.23 -9.34
C ASP A 65 -10.99 -6.84 -10.28
N SER A 66 -12.20 -6.71 -9.74
CA SER A 66 -13.36 -6.15 -10.44
C SER A 66 -13.41 -4.61 -10.38
N TYR A 67 -13.88 -3.97 -11.46
CA TYR A 67 -14.08 -2.52 -11.50
C TYR A 67 -15.09 -2.03 -10.43
N PRO A 68 -16.23 -2.72 -10.19
CA PRO A 68 -17.14 -2.36 -9.09
C PRO A 68 -16.47 -2.36 -7.71
N ASP A 69 -15.62 -3.34 -7.42
CA ASP A 69 -14.92 -3.42 -6.12
C ASP A 69 -13.92 -2.27 -5.95
N ALA A 70 -13.19 -1.93 -7.02
CA ALA A 70 -12.31 -0.76 -7.02
C ALA A 70 -13.08 0.54 -6.77
N VAL A 71 -14.26 0.72 -7.41
CA VAL A 71 -15.12 1.89 -7.20
C VAL A 71 -15.65 1.95 -5.77
N GLN A 72 -16.13 0.82 -5.22
CA GLN A 72 -16.62 0.74 -3.84
C GLN A 72 -15.52 1.10 -2.84
N LEU A 73 -14.32 0.55 -3.01
CA LEU A 73 -13.19 0.87 -2.15
C LEU A 73 -12.76 2.34 -2.27
N LEU A 74 -12.68 2.87 -3.49
CA LEU A 74 -12.35 4.28 -3.72
C LEU A 74 -13.38 5.23 -3.10
N THR A 75 -14.65 4.85 -3.12
CA THR A 75 -15.73 5.59 -2.46
C THR A 75 -15.57 5.55 -0.93
N LEU A 76 -15.23 4.36 -0.39
CA LEU A 76 -14.99 4.19 1.05
C LEU A 76 -13.83 5.05 1.55
N ILE A 77 -12.68 4.98 0.88
CA ILE A 77 -11.50 5.77 1.28
C ILE A 77 -11.76 7.27 1.05
N GLY A 78 -12.45 7.63 -0.03
CA GLY A 78 -12.76 9.02 -0.36
C GLY A 78 -11.50 9.86 -0.48
N GLU A 79 -11.45 11.00 0.23
CA GLU A 79 -10.28 11.88 0.26
C GLU A 79 -9.22 11.44 1.30
N ARG A 80 -9.51 10.41 2.09
CA ARG A 80 -8.55 9.86 3.04
C ARG A 80 -7.41 9.29 2.21
N ARG A 81 -6.20 9.80 2.42
CA ARG A 81 -4.97 9.37 1.71
C ARG A 81 -4.50 8.01 2.24
N THR A 82 -5.36 7.01 2.15
CA THR A 82 -5.16 5.67 2.69
C THR A 82 -5.51 4.68 1.59
N GLY A 83 -4.50 4.22 0.86
CA GLY A 83 -4.74 3.42 -0.34
C GLY A 83 -3.56 3.40 -1.30
N VAL A 84 -2.94 2.23 -1.42
CA VAL A 84 -1.96 1.92 -2.46
C VAL A 84 -2.49 0.73 -3.25
N PHE A 85 -2.70 0.90 -4.55
CA PHE A 85 -3.21 -0.12 -5.45
C PHE A 85 -2.05 -0.86 -6.11
N TRP A 86 -2.10 -2.18 -6.09
CA TRP A 86 -1.07 -3.06 -6.59
C TRP A 86 -1.63 -3.93 -7.71
N SER A 87 -0.80 -4.20 -8.71
CA SER A 87 -1.02 -5.32 -9.63
C SER A 87 -0.26 -6.54 -9.12
N SER A 88 -0.88 -7.72 -9.16
CA SER A 88 -0.22 -8.98 -8.77
C SER A 88 -0.72 -10.15 -9.61
N PRO A 89 -0.07 -10.46 -10.74
CA PRO A 89 -0.49 -11.53 -11.66
C PRO A 89 -0.52 -12.91 -10.99
N ASN A 90 0.23 -13.09 -9.91
CA ASN A 90 0.27 -14.34 -9.13
C ASN A 90 -0.86 -14.43 -8.09
N GLY A 91 -1.76 -13.44 -8.04
CA GLY A 91 -2.89 -13.41 -7.14
C GLY A 91 -2.60 -12.78 -5.77
N MET A 92 -3.62 -12.80 -4.91
CA MET A 92 -3.63 -12.11 -3.63
C MET A 92 -2.62 -12.70 -2.65
N ASP A 93 -2.46 -14.03 -2.63
CA ASP A 93 -1.59 -14.77 -1.68
C ASP A 93 -0.11 -14.50 -1.88
N ASP A 94 0.32 -14.41 -3.13
CA ASP A 94 1.69 -14.01 -3.45
C ASP A 94 1.95 -12.57 -2.96
N LEU A 95 1.05 -11.65 -3.30
CA LEU A 95 1.15 -10.25 -2.90
C LEU A 95 1.13 -10.09 -1.37
N TYR A 96 0.29 -10.84 -0.66
CA TYR A 96 0.23 -10.78 0.79
C TYR A 96 1.52 -11.19 1.47
N ARG A 97 2.15 -12.28 1.00
CA ARG A 97 3.44 -12.71 1.54
C ARG A 97 4.50 -11.65 1.27
N HIS A 98 4.54 -11.10 0.07
CA HIS A 98 5.44 -10.02 -0.30
C HIS A 98 5.27 -8.79 0.60
N LEU A 99 4.05 -8.24 0.69
CA LEU A 99 3.75 -7.06 1.50
C LEU A 99 4.10 -7.26 2.99
N ARG A 100 3.97 -8.49 3.50
CA ARG A 100 4.38 -8.80 4.87
C ARG A 100 5.89 -8.74 5.07
N THR A 101 6.68 -9.11 4.06
CA THR A 101 8.14 -8.93 4.13
C THR A 101 8.57 -7.47 4.13
N LEU A 102 7.73 -6.57 3.61
CA LEU A 102 7.98 -5.14 3.62
C LEU A 102 7.63 -4.45 4.95
N ASN A 103 6.91 -5.11 5.86
CA ASN A 103 6.45 -4.45 7.10
C ASN A 103 7.60 -3.96 7.98
N LEU A 104 8.76 -4.61 7.93
CA LEU A 104 9.92 -4.27 8.74
C LEU A 104 11.10 -3.94 7.83
N VAL A 105 11.70 -2.77 8.03
CA VAL A 105 12.90 -2.33 7.32
C VAL A 105 13.99 -1.95 8.31
N GLN A 106 15.23 -2.10 7.90
CA GLN A 106 16.38 -1.68 8.69
C GLN A 106 16.80 -0.27 8.29
N ILE A 107 16.91 0.62 9.28
CA ILE A 107 17.47 1.96 9.09
C ILE A 107 18.74 2.12 9.93
N ALA A 108 19.71 2.84 9.42
CA ALA A 108 20.92 3.15 10.18
C ALA A 108 20.56 4.08 11.35
N LEU A 109 21.12 3.81 12.52
CA LEU A 109 21.06 4.75 13.65
C LEU A 109 21.88 6.00 13.28
N VAL A 110 21.23 7.16 13.40
CA VAL A 110 21.90 8.45 13.21
C VAL A 110 23.00 8.56 14.27
N ASP A 111 24.21 8.94 13.86
CA ASP A 111 25.45 9.05 14.65
C ASP A 111 26.32 7.78 14.85
N ALA A 112 25.97 6.65 14.23
CA ALA A 112 26.85 5.47 14.26
C ALA A 112 28.00 5.56 13.23
N PRO A 113 29.26 5.24 13.59
CA PRO A 113 30.35 5.16 12.62
C PRO A 113 30.03 4.14 11.51
N ARG A 114 30.47 4.40 10.28
CA ARG A 114 30.23 3.60 9.05
C ARG A 114 30.78 2.16 9.07
N ASN A 115 31.04 1.60 10.24
CA ASN A 115 31.34 0.18 10.40
C ASN A 115 30.05 -0.53 10.80
N ALA A 116 29.73 -1.62 10.10
CA ALA A 116 28.49 -2.38 10.25
C ALA A 116 28.23 -2.77 11.72
N ALA A 117 27.36 -2.05 12.44
CA ALA A 117 26.88 -2.52 13.74
C ALA A 117 25.59 -1.89 14.28
N ASP A 118 25.03 -0.81 13.70
CA ASP A 118 23.93 -0.10 14.38
C ASP A 118 22.77 0.20 13.42
N TYR A 119 22.09 -0.86 12.98
CA TYR A 119 20.79 -0.76 12.32
C TYR A 119 19.68 -1.04 13.32
N GLN A 120 18.63 -0.23 13.30
CA GLN A 120 17.38 -0.54 14.00
C GLN A 120 16.32 -1.02 13.01
N THR A 121 15.55 -2.00 13.43
CA THR A 121 14.38 -2.48 12.69
C THR A 121 13.19 -1.59 13.03
N VAL A 122 12.57 -1.00 12.02
CA VAL A 122 11.39 -0.13 12.17
C VAL A 122 10.24 -0.61 11.30
N LEU A 123 9.02 -0.25 11.69
CA LEU A 123 7.82 -0.51 10.91
C LEU A 123 7.80 0.40 9.66
N PHE A 124 7.72 -0.20 8.48
CA PHE A 124 7.55 0.53 7.23
C PHE A 124 6.08 0.59 6.84
N ARG A 125 5.51 1.79 6.91
CA ARG A 125 4.11 2.07 6.56
C ARG A 125 3.90 2.14 5.04
N HIS A 126 4.17 1.04 4.33
CA HIS A 126 4.02 0.96 2.87
C HIS A 126 2.56 1.15 2.38
N ALA A 127 1.58 1.11 3.30
CA ALA A 127 0.19 1.44 3.05
C ALA A 127 -0.11 2.95 2.99
N ASP A 128 0.78 3.80 3.51
CA ASP A 128 0.64 5.26 3.46
C ASP A 128 1.26 5.81 2.16
N PRO A 129 0.45 6.41 1.26
CA PRO A 129 0.92 7.01 0.01
C PRO A 129 2.05 8.03 0.18
N ASN A 130 2.04 8.85 1.25
CA ASN A 130 3.05 9.88 1.47
C ASN A 130 4.37 9.27 1.92
N VAL A 131 4.32 8.27 2.81
CA VAL A 131 5.51 7.51 3.22
C VAL A 131 6.11 6.78 2.02
N LEU A 132 5.27 6.12 1.21
CA LEU A 132 5.73 5.43 0.01
C LEU A 132 6.38 6.40 -0.99
N ALA A 133 5.79 7.58 -1.21
CA ALA A 133 6.36 8.61 -2.09
C ALA A 133 7.72 9.12 -1.61
N ALA A 134 7.85 9.39 -0.31
CA ALA A 134 9.11 9.85 0.27
C ALA A 134 10.21 8.78 0.14
N MET A 135 9.87 7.51 0.37
CA MET A 135 10.81 6.39 0.25
C MET A 135 11.21 6.13 -1.21
N ILE A 136 10.25 6.05 -2.13
CA ILE A 136 10.55 5.83 -3.56
C ILE A 136 11.48 6.92 -4.12
N ALA A 137 11.33 8.17 -3.68
CA ALA A 137 12.15 9.29 -4.15
C ALA A 137 13.64 9.14 -3.83
N VAL A 138 14.00 8.37 -2.80
CA VAL A 138 15.39 8.14 -2.39
C VAL A 138 15.91 6.75 -2.74
N MET A 139 15.05 5.87 -3.27
CA MET A 139 15.42 4.52 -3.68
C MET A 139 16.12 4.51 -5.05
N ASP A 140 17.17 3.71 -5.16
CA ASP A 140 17.74 3.35 -6.46
C ASP A 140 16.83 2.36 -7.23
N ALA A 141 17.24 2.02 -8.46
CA ALA A 141 16.44 1.13 -9.31
C ALA A 141 16.34 -0.31 -8.75
N GLY A 142 17.39 -0.81 -8.09
CA GLY A 142 17.40 -2.14 -7.46
C GLY A 142 16.46 -2.17 -6.24
N GLN A 143 16.52 -1.15 -5.39
CA GLN A 143 15.63 -1.02 -4.24
C GLN A 143 14.16 -0.87 -4.64
N ARG A 144 13.86 -0.16 -5.73
CA ARG A 144 12.50 -0.11 -6.30
C ARG A 144 12.04 -1.46 -6.82
N GLN A 145 12.95 -2.24 -7.41
CA GLN A 145 12.64 -3.61 -7.85
C GLN A 145 12.38 -4.52 -6.65
N GLU A 146 13.14 -4.39 -5.56
CA GLU A 146 12.89 -5.11 -4.30
C GLU A 146 11.54 -4.72 -3.68
N LEU A 147 11.21 -3.42 -3.65
CA LEU A 147 9.91 -2.93 -3.19
C LEU A 147 8.75 -3.54 -3.99
N LEU A 148 8.87 -3.59 -5.31
CA LEU A 148 7.86 -4.17 -6.18
C LEU A 148 7.79 -5.70 -6.08
N GLY A 149 8.92 -6.36 -5.80
CA GLY A 149 9.01 -7.82 -5.83
C GLY A 149 8.56 -8.36 -7.18
N ARG A 150 7.47 -9.15 -7.18
CA ARG A 150 6.86 -9.70 -8.40
C ARG A 150 5.70 -8.87 -8.94
N SER A 151 5.30 -7.80 -8.24
CA SER A 151 4.26 -6.90 -8.70
C SER A 151 4.75 -6.05 -9.86
N PRO A 152 4.07 -6.06 -11.03
CA PRO A 152 4.48 -5.25 -12.17
C PRO A 152 4.43 -3.75 -11.92
N ALA A 153 3.48 -3.31 -11.07
CA ALA A 153 3.26 -1.91 -10.80
C ALA A 153 2.40 -1.68 -9.54
N LEU A 154 2.54 -0.48 -8.99
CA LEU A 154 1.66 0.09 -7.97
C LEU A 154 1.23 1.52 -8.34
N VAL A 155 0.10 1.96 -7.82
CA VAL A 155 -0.51 3.28 -8.01
C VAL A 155 -1.01 3.81 -6.66
N TYR A 156 -0.82 5.10 -6.39
CA TYR A 156 -1.32 5.74 -5.17
C TYR A 156 -1.61 7.23 -5.41
N SER A 157 -2.36 7.85 -4.51
CA SER A 157 -2.71 9.27 -4.59
C SER A 157 -2.15 10.05 -3.40
N LEU A 158 -1.54 11.19 -3.68
CA LEU A 158 -1.06 12.17 -2.71
C LEU A 158 -2.09 13.32 -2.53
N GLY A 159 -3.38 13.03 -2.75
CA GLY A 159 -4.48 13.99 -2.64
C GLY A 159 -4.48 15.05 -3.74
N ALA A 160 -5.32 16.08 -3.59
CA ALA A 160 -5.60 17.07 -4.64
C ALA A 160 -4.37 17.83 -5.15
N VAL A 161 -3.42 18.15 -4.27
CA VAL A 161 -2.20 18.90 -4.62
C VAL A 161 -1.10 17.98 -5.12
N GLY A 162 -0.94 16.81 -4.50
CA GLY A 162 0.13 15.88 -4.86
C GLY A 162 -0.17 15.05 -6.10
N GLY A 163 -1.45 14.84 -6.42
CA GLY A 163 -1.90 14.06 -7.58
C GLY A 163 -1.65 12.55 -7.46
N VAL A 164 -1.93 11.84 -8.55
CA VAL A 164 -1.72 10.39 -8.65
C VAL A 164 -0.27 10.09 -9.05
N ARG A 165 0.30 9.04 -8.49
CA ARG A 165 1.64 8.52 -8.80
C ARG A 165 1.57 7.04 -9.08
N SER A 166 2.55 6.55 -9.84
CA SER A 166 2.72 5.14 -10.10
C SER A 166 4.21 4.79 -10.12
N LEU A 167 4.50 3.54 -9.79
CA LEU A 167 5.81 2.91 -9.95
C LEU A 167 5.60 1.65 -10.77
N ARG A 168 6.43 1.42 -11.79
CA ARG A 168 6.35 0.24 -12.67
C ARG A 168 7.70 -0.45 -12.73
N ALA A 169 7.69 -1.77 -12.83
CA ALA A 169 8.89 -2.57 -13.01
C ALA A 169 9.60 -2.18 -14.32
N GLY A 170 10.91 -1.95 -14.26
CA GLY A 170 11.73 -1.59 -15.42
C GLY A 170 11.67 -0.11 -15.85
N GLY A 171 11.14 0.78 -15.00
CA GLY A 171 11.08 2.23 -15.23
C GLY A 171 11.74 3.07 -14.13
#